data_AF-A0A817THV0-F1
#
_entry.id   AF-A0A817THV0-F1
#
_cell.length_a   1.000
_cell.length_b   1.000
_cell.length_c   1.000
_cell.angle_alpha   90.00
_cell.angle_beta   90.00
_cell.angle_gamma   90.00
#
_symmetry.space_group_name_H-M   'P 1'
#
loop_
_entity.id
_entity.type
_entity.pdbx_description
1 polymer ?
#
loop_
_entity_poly.entity_id
_entity_poly.type
_entity_poly.pdbx_seq_one_letter_code
_entity_poly.pdbx_strand_id
1 'polypeptide(L)'
;MHCNLHYFVKSTTWVNDRVFMITDNENKMKSAFKDNVERIGCSAHYINKVLEHSFMKESIHSPTLHLVIPYKQFLINLSNDTDDKQLIFPVKKYIGEELENYWVVEDVHYVATMLHPNLKSFNYTPQQKYHAETLLKLEFEKHQQLEQRISLSNNNNNTSSSILFEIENLKYGTENSSQSISNSKSNFKIRNRNRNVFSDSGNTITNRRTRLDANKVNQLLFIRRKLLTLREIFPPTIEQA
;
A
#
# COMPACT_ATOMS: atom_id res chain seq x y z
N MET A 1 -16.83 32.15 -20.68
CA MET A 1 -16.47 30.99 -19.84
C MET A 1 -16.36 29.76 -20.74
N HIS A 2 -15.15 29.41 -21.17
CA HIS A 2 -14.91 28.17 -21.91
C HIS A 2 -14.53 27.08 -20.89
N CYS A 3 -15.49 26.22 -20.55
CA CYS A 3 -15.18 24.99 -19.85
C CYS A 3 -14.58 24.00 -20.87
N ASN A 4 -13.25 23.84 -20.86
CA ASN A 4 -12.57 22.73 -21.52
C ASN A 4 -12.91 21.44 -20.77
N LEU A 5 -14.05 20.87 -21.11
CA LEU A 5 -14.49 19.58 -20.60
C LEU A 5 -14.05 18.51 -21.60
N HIS A 6 -12.89 17.92 -21.35
CA HIS A 6 -12.45 16.69 -22.01
C HIS A 6 -13.28 15.53 -21.48
N TYR A 7 -14.46 15.34 -22.05
CA TYR A 7 -15.26 14.15 -21.84
C TYR A 7 -14.92 13.12 -22.91
N PHE A 8 -14.46 11.94 -22.49
CA PHE A 8 -14.10 10.88 -23.42
C PHE A 8 -15.25 9.89 -23.57
N VAL A 9 -15.91 9.95 -24.73
CA VAL A 9 -16.67 8.81 -25.23
C VAL A 9 -15.67 7.71 -25.51
N LYS A 10 -15.77 6.60 -24.77
CA LYS A 10 -14.85 5.47 -24.92
C LYS A 10 -15.25 4.58 -26.10
N SER A 11 -16.55 4.36 -26.26
CA SER A 11 -17.10 3.53 -27.32
C SER A 11 -18.59 3.79 -27.52
N THR A 12 -19.09 3.53 -28.73
CA THR A 12 -20.52 3.53 -29.08
C THR A 12 -20.84 2.20 -29.73
N THR A 13 -21.91 1.53 -29.29
CA THR A 13 -22.35 0.26 -29.86
C THR A 13 -23.87 0.23 -30.06
N TRP A 14 -24.33 -0.63 -30.96
CA TRP A 14 -25.73 -0.80 -31.31
C TRP A 14 -26.18 -2.20 -30.91
N VAL A 15 -27.31 -2.28 -30.19
CA VAL A 15 -27.96 -3.56 -29.85
C VAL A 15 -29.46 -3.37 -29.99
N ASN A 16 -30.09 -4.12 -30.90
CA ASN A 16 -31.55 -4.10 -31.16
C ASN A 16 -32.10 -2.66 -31.37
N ASP A 17 -31.53 -1.93 -32.33
CA ASP A 17 -31.87 -0.55 -32.69
C ASP A 17 -31.70 0.50 -31.57
N ARG A 18 -31.07 0.12 -30.44
CA ARG A 18 -30.70 1.05 -29.37
C ARG A 18 -29.23 1.39 -29.45
N VAL A 19 -28.92 2.68 -29.26
CA VAL A 19 -27.56 3.19 -29.19
C VAL A 19 -27.10 3.18 -27.73
N PHE A 20 -26.01 2.47 -27.48
CA PHE A 20 -25.34 2.44 -26.19
C PHE A 20 -24.05 3.26 -26.26
N MET A 21 -23.93 4.26 -25.39
CA MET A 21 -22.70 5.03 -25.21
C MET A 21 -21.99 4.63 -23.93
N ILE A 22 -20.73 4.22 -24.06
CA ILE A 22 -19.85 3.90 -22.94
C ILE A 22 -19.02 5.15 -22.62
N THR A 23 -19.19 5.68 -21.41
CA THR A 23 -18.53 6.91 -20.96
C THR A 23 -17.79 6.70 -19.66
N ASP A 24 -16.69 7.41 -19.45
CA ASP A 24 -15.93 7.37 -18.20
C ASP A 24 -16.77 7.83 -16.98
N ASN A 25 -17.60 8.87 -17.12
CA ASN A 25 -18.33 9.46 -16.00
C ASN A 25 -19.84 9.64 -16.28
N GLU A 26 -20.57 8.53 -16.23
CA GLU A 26 -22.00 8.43 -16.56
C GLU A 26 -22.84 9.60 -16.01
N ASN A 27 -22.69 9.91 -14.72
CA ASN A 27 -23.49 10.95 -14.06
C ASN A 27 -23.18 12.37 -14.54
N LYS A 28 -21.92 12.69 -14.88
CA LYS A 28 -21.57 14.00 -15.44
C LYS A 28 -21.87 14.11 -16.93
N MET A 29 -21.99 12.98 -17.61
CA MET A 29 -22.35 12.91 -19.03
C MET A 29 -23.84 12.94 -19.28
N LYS A 30 -24.69 12.89 -18.23
CA LYS A 30 -26.16 12.95 -18.35
C LYS A 30 -26.67 14.19 -19.10
N SER A 31 -26.03 15.35 -18.93
CA SER A 31 -26.41 16.57 -19.65
C SER A 31 -25.86 16.68 -21.08
N ALA A 32 -24.87 15.85 -21.46
CA ALA A 32 -24.16 16.00 -22.73
C ALA A 32 -24.83 15.26 -23.90
N PHE A 33 -25.68 14.26 -23.62
CA PHE A 33 -26.35 13.45 -24.66
C PHE A 33 -27.87 13.48 -24.53
N LYS A 34 -28.53 13.41 -25.70
CA LYS A 34 -29.99 13.42 -25.89
C LYS A 34 -30.65 12.17 -25.30
N ASP A 35 -31.96 12.23 -25.08
CA ASP A 35 -32.75 11.21 -24.37
C ASP A 35 -32.82 9.84 -25.05
N ASN A 36 -32.41 9.75 -26.32
CA ASN A 36 -32.51 8.52 -27.12
C ASN A 36 -31.24 7.64 -27.08
N VAL A 37 -30.28 7.95 -26.19
CA VAL A 37 -29.05 7.17 -26.05
C VAL A 37 -28.98 6.56 -24.65
N GLU A 38 -28.91 5.24 -24.60
CA GLU A 38 -28.71 4.50 -23.36
C GLU A 38 -27.24 4.58 -22.95
N ARG A 39 -26.97 5.01 -21.72
CA ARG A 39 -25.61 5.30 -21.25
C ARG A 39 -25.14 4.25 -20.27
N ILE A 40 -23.93 3.76 -20.49
CA ILE A 40 -23.27 2.78 -19.62
C ILE A 40 -21.96 3.41 -19.13
N GLY A 41 -21.75 3.42 -17.82
CA GLY A 41 -20.48 3.84 -17.26
C GLY A 41 -19.36 2.83 -17.56
N CYS A 42 -18.18 3.33 -17.88
CA CYS A 42 -17.02 2.51 -18.19
C CYS A 42 -16.53 1.79 -16.94
N SER A 43 -16.57 0.45 -16.94
CA SER A 43 -16.11 -0.38 -15.82
C SER A 43 -14.67 -0.07 -15.42
N ALA A 44 -13.79 0.22 -16.39
CA ALA A 44 -12.40 0.61 -16.11
C ALA A 44 -12.31 1.93 -15.31
N HIS A 45 -13.15 2.92 -15.62
CA HIS A 45 -13.19 4.17 -14.84
C HIS A 45 -13.71 3.93 -13.42
N TYR A 46 -14.74 3.10 -13.26
CA TYR A 46 -15.27 2.77 -11.94
C TYR A 46 -14.26 2.00 -11.09
N ILE A 47 -13.58 1.00 -11.66
CA ILE A 47 -12.51 0.24 -10.97
C ILE A 47 -11.39 1.20 -10.56
N ASN A 48 -10.90 2.04 -11.48
CA ASN A 48 -9.84 3.00 -11.15
C ASN A 48 -10.28 3.98 -10.06
N LYS A 49 -11.53 4.46 -10.06
CA LYS A 49 -12.05 5.30 -8.98
C LYS A 49 -12.20 4.59 -7.66
N VAL A 50 -12.60 3.32 -7.68
CA VAL A 50 -12.70 2.51 -6.45
C VAL A 50 -11.31 2.29 -5.89
N LEU A 51 -10.32 1.97 -6.73
CA LEU A 51 -8.92 1.85 -6.33
C LEU A 51 -8.39 3.20 -5.81
N GLU A 52 -8.58 4.29 -6.55
CA GLU A 52 -8.19 5.65 -6.16
C GLU A 52 -8.83 6.04 -4.83
N HIS A 53 -10.13 5.80 -4.62
CA HIS A 53 -10.77 6.08 -3.33
C HIS A 53 -10.29 5.15 -2.21
N SER A 54 -9.96 3.89 -2.52
CA SER A 54 -9.43 2.93 -1.54
C SER A 54 -8.01 3.29 -1.11
N PHE A 55 -7.23 3.93 -1.99
CA PHE A 55 -5.81 4.25 -1.74
C PHE A 55 -5.51 5.74 -1.52
N MET A 56 -6.37 6.68 -1.90
CA MET A 56 -6.08 8.12 -1.84
C MET A 56 -6.96 8.92 -0.87
N LYS A 57 -8.08 8.37 -0.39
CA LYS A 57 -9.07 9.17 0.36
C LYS A 57 -8.68 9.46 1.81
N GLU A 58 -7.69 8.78 2.34
CA GLU A 58 -7.06 9.15 3.60
C GLU A 58 -5.57 9.21 3.34
N SER A 59 -4.91 10.29 3.76
CA SER A 59 -3.46 10.31 3.90
C SER A 59 -3.05 9.01 4.59
N ILE A 60 -2.50 8.05 3.83
CA ILE A 60 -2.17 6.70 4.30
C ILE A 60 -1.08 6.86 5.37
N HIS A 61 -1.50 7.08 6.62
CA HIS A 61 -0.64 7.16 7.80
C HIS A 61 -0.38 5.78 8.39
N SER A 62 -1.02 4.73 7.85
CA SER A 62 -0.79 3.33 8.22
C SER A 62 -0.14 2.59 7.05
N PRO A 63 0.98 1.88 7.27
CA PRO A 63 1.61 1.09 6.21
C PRO A 63 0.64 0.02 5.72
N THR A 64 0.16 0.11 4.47
CA THR A 64 -0.75 -0.88 3.85
C THR A 64 -0.03 -2.14 3.35
N LEU A 65 1.30 -2.18 3.50
CA LEU A 65 2.15 -3.25 2.98
C LEU A 65 1.77 -4.64 3.52
N HIS A 66 1.35 -4.72 4.79
CA HIS A 66 0.92 -5.95 5.44
C HIS A 66 -0.39 -6.54 4.88
N LEU A 67 -1.14 -5.76 4.10
CA LEU A 67 -2.40 -6.17 3.49
C LEU A 67 -2.23 -6.76 2.09
N VAL A 68 -1.09 -6.53 1.43
CA VAL A 68 -0.87 -6.97 0.05
C VAL A 68 -1.12 -8.47 -0.14
N ILE A 69 -0.56 -9.31 0.73
CA ILE A 69 -0.74 -10.77 0.66
C ILE A 69 -2.19 -11.20 0.93
N PRO A 70 -2.83 -10.80 2.05
CA PRO A 70 -4.24 -11.13 2.30
C PRO A 70 -5.17 -10.72 1.16
N TYR A 71 -4.96 -9.53 0.57
CA TYR A 71 -5.81 -9.05 -0.52
C TYR A 71 -5.57 -9.80 -1.82
N LYS A 72 -4.31 -10.07 -2.19
CA LYS A 72 -4.01 -10.90 -3.37
C LYS A 72 -4.69 -12.27 -3.23
N GLN A 73 -4.53 -12.92 -2.07
CA GLN A 73 -5.16 -14.23 -1.84
C GLN A 73 -6.69 -14.15 -1.82
N PHE A 74 -7.27 -13.10 -1.23
CA PHE A 74 -8.71 -12.89 -1.26
C PHE A 74 -9.26 -12.80 -2.69
N LEU A 75 -8.58 -12.05 -3.56
CA LEU A 75 -8.99 -11.89 -4.95
C LEU A 75 -8.81 -13.19 -5.76
N ILE A 76 -7.73 -13.94 -5.52
CA ILE A 76 -7.55 -15.28 -6.11
C ILE A 76 -8.67 -16.21 -5.68
N ASN A 77 -8.99 -16.26 -4.38
CA ASN A 77 -10.08 -17.10 -3.87
C ASN A 77 -11.42 -16.72 -4.48
N LEU A 78 -11.70 -15.42 -4.64
CA LEU A 78 -12.92 -14.93 -5.28
C LEU A 78 -13.00 -15.29 -6.77
N SER A 79 -11.83 -15.37 -7.43
CA SER A 79 -11.69 -15.74 -8.84
C SER A 79 -11.88 -17.24 -9.08
N ASN A 80 -11.63 -18.07 -8.06
CA ASN A 80 -11.76 -19.52 -8.10
C ASN A 80 -13.13 -20.03 -7.60
N ASP A 81 -14.08 -19.13 -7.34
CA ASP A 81 -15.43 -19.49 -6.90
C ASP A 81 -16.17 -20.26 -8.02
N THR A 82 -16.72 -21.43 -7.66
CA THR A 82 -17.39 -22.33 -8.60
C THR A 82 -18.88 -22.07 -8.74
N ASP A 83 -19.47 -21.27 -7.84
CA ASP A 83 -20.92 -21.03 -7.80
C ASP A 83 -21.37 -19.92 -8.77
N ASP A 84 -20.46 -19.43 -9.61
CA ASP A 84 -20.76 -18.36 -10.55
C ASP A 84 -21.63 -18.79 -11.73
N LYS A 85 -22.35 -17.81 -12.28
CA LYS A 85 -23.04 -17.95 -13.56
C LYS A 85 -22.01 -18.25 -14.66
N GLN A 86 -22.39 -19.11 -15.62
CA GLN A 86 -21.53 -19.54 -16.74
C GLN A 86 -20.84 -18.39 -17.50
N LEU A 87 -21.45 -17.20 -17.55
CA LEU A 87 -20.88 -16.02 -18.22
C LEU A 87 -19.76 -15.34 -17.42
N ILE A 88 -19.77 -15.44 -16.09
CA ILE A 88 -18.80 -14.78 -15.21
C ILE A 88 -17.55 -15.64 -15.03
N PHE A 89 -17.71 -16.96 -15.06
CA PHE A 89 -16.63 -17.90 -14.83
C PHE A 89 -15.38 -17.66 -15.70
N PRO A 90 -15.47 -17.46 -17.04
CA PRO A 90 -14.29 -17.18 -17.86
C PRO A 90 -13.58 -15.89 -17.48
N VAL A 91 -14.33 -14.85 -17.09
CA VAL A 91 -13.79 -13.55 -16.70
C VAL A 91 -13.04 -13.65 -15.37
N LYS A 92 -13.64 -14.32 -14.38
CA LYS A 92 -12.99 -14.54 -13.08
C LYS A 92 -11.74 -15.38 -13.22
N LYS A 93 -11.79 -16.47 -14.00
CA LYS A 93 -10.63 -17.30 -14.28
C LYS A 93 -9.49 -16.47 -14.88
N TYR A 94 -9.78 -15.66 -15.90
CA TYR A 94 -8.78 -14.77 -16.50
C TYR A 94 -8.20 -13.77 -15.47
N ILE A 95 -9.05 -13.15 -14.64
CA ILE A 95 -8.58 -12.25 -13.57
C ILE A 95 -7.67 -12.99 -12.58
N GLY A 96 -8.02 -14.21 -12.18
CA GLY A 96 -7.18 -15.03 -11.29
C GLY A 96 -5.80 -15.29 -11.87
N GLU A 97 -5.72 -15.68 -13.15
CA GLU A 97 -4.47 -15.90 -13.88
C GLU A 97 -3.63 -14.61 -13.97
N GLU A 98 -4.26 -13.47 -14.30
CA GLU A 98 -3.58 -12.17 -14.38
C GLU A 98 -3.08 -11.69 -13.01
N LEU A 99 -3.85 -11.92 -11.93
CA LEU A 99 -3.41 -11.60 -10.57
C LEU A 99 -2.18 -12.41 -10.17
N GLU A 100 -2.10 -13.68 -10.58
CA GLU A 100 -0.91 -14.48 -10.31
C GLU A 100 0.31 -13.98 -11.08
N ASN A 101 0.15 -13.64 -12.36
CA ASN A 101 1.22 -13.25 -13.27
C ASN A 101 1.75 -11.82 -13.04
N TYR A 102 0.86 -10.84 -12.84
CA TYR A 102 1.23 -9.42 -12.81
C TYR A 102 1.36 -8.84 -11.40
N TRP A 103 0.66 -9.37 -10.40
CA TRP A 103 0.76 -8.86 -9.04
C TRP A 103 1.98 -9.46 -8.34
N VAL A 104 3.15 -8.88 -8.55
CA VAL A 104 4.40 -9.33 -7.91
C VAL A 104 4.33 -9.07 -6.39
N VAL A 105 4.66 -10.10 -5.60
CA VAL A 105 4.73 -10.00 -4.14
C VAL A 105 6.17 -10.23 -3.71
N GLU A 106 6.82 -9.17 -3.24
CA GLU A 106 8.19 -9.19 -2.73
C GLU A 106 8.28 -9.61 -1.25
N ASP A 107 9.48 -9.98 -0.81
CA ASP A 107 9.82 -10.40 0.56
C ASP A 107 9.34 -9.43 1.65
N VAL A 108 9.42 -8.12 1.39
CA VAL A 108 8.98 -7.08 2.32
C VAL A 108 7.49 -7.20 2.66
N HIS A 109 6.66 -7.68 1.74
CA HIS A 109 5.23 -7.90 1.99
C HIS A 109 5.00 -9.03 2.97
N TYR A 110 5.73 -10.15 2.81
CA TYR A 110 5.65 -11.30 3.71
C TYR A 110 6.06 -10.93 5.12
N VAL A 111 7.17 -10.22 5.26
CA VAL A 111 7.65 -9.72 6.54
C VAL A 111 6.63 -8.75 7.16
N ALA A 112 6.12 -7.79 6.38
CA ALA A 112 5.12 -6.83 6.86
C ALA A 112 3.82 -7.52 7.32
N THR A 113 3.31 -8.49 6.57
CA THR A 113 2.13 -9.29 6.96
C THR A 113 2.40 -10.06 8.25
N MET A 114 3.59 -10.65 8.40
CA MET A 114 3.92 -11.43 9.59
C MET A 114 4.11 -10.58 10.86
N LEU A 115 4.62 -9.36 10.73
CA LEU A 115 4.75 -8.42 11.83
C LEU A 115 3.39 -7.87 12.30
N HIS A 116 2.32 -8.03 11.50
CA HIS A 116 0.99 -7.59 11.87
C HIS A 116 0.30 -8.59 12.83
N PRO A 117 -0.13 -8.17 14.05
CA PRO A 117 -0.62 -9.09 15.09
C PRO A 117 -1.79 -9.98 14.66
N ASN A 118 -2.68 -9.46 13.82
CA ASN A 118 -3.89 -10.16 13.37
C ASN A 118 -3.68 -11.00 12.11
N LEU A 119 -2.51 -10.90 11.45
CA LEU A 119 -2.25 -11.56 10.16
C LEU A 119 -1.08 -12.54 10.21
N LYS A 120 -0.31 -12.56 11.30
CA LYS A 120 0.84 -13.44 11.53
C LYS A 120 0.58 -14.94 11.35
N SER A 121 -0.68 -15.37 11.38
CA SER A 121 -1.05 -16.76 11.19
C SER A 121 -1.11 -17.18 9.71
N PHE A 122 -1.15 -16.23 8.77
CA PHE A 122 -1.30 -16.50 7.33
C PHE A 122 -2.45 -17.49 7.04
N ASN A 123 -3.63 -17.26 7.62
CA ASN A 123 -4.76 -18.21 7.54
C ASN A 123 -5.09 -18.66 6.11
N TYR A 124 -4.89 -17.77 5.12
CA TYR A 124 -5.19 -18.05 3.72
C TYR A 124 -4.01 -18.61 2.92
N THR A 125 -2.78 -18.46 3.41
CA THR A 125 -1.55 -18.91 2.73
C THR A 125 -0.53 -19.51 3.70
N PRO A 126 -0.82 -20.64 4.36
CA PRO A 126 0.05 -21.21 5.39
C PRO A 126 1.47 -21.52 4.90
N GLN A 127 1.64 -21.86 3.62
CA GLN A 127 2.95 -22.16 3.03
C GLN A 127 3.86 -20.92 3.03
N GLN A 128 3.28 -19.73 2.85
CA GLN A 128 4.02 -18.46 2.80
C GLN A 128 4.50 -18.01 4.19
N LYS A 129 3.90 -18.54 5.26
CA LYS A 129 4.32 -18.25 6.64
C LYS A 129 5.76 -18.70 6.89
N TYR A 130 6.11 -19.90 6.44
CA TYR A 130 7.45 -20.45 6.62
C TYR A 130 8.52 -19.60 5.91
N HIS A 131 8.19 -19.08 4.73
CA HIS A 131 9.03 -18.13 4.00
C HIS A 131 9.27 -16.86 4.83
N ALA A 132 8.19 -16.23 5.32
CA ALA A 132 8.28 -15.04 6.16
C ALA A 132 9.09 -15.27 7.45
N GLU A 133 8.90 -16.41 8.13
CA GLU A 133 9.67 -16.82 9.31
C GLU A 133 11.16 -16.97 9.00
N THR A 134 11.50 -17.53 7.84
CA THR A 134 12.89 -17.69 7.39
C THR A 134 13.55 -16.34 7.13
N LEU A 135 12.86 -15.43 6.43
CA LEU A 135 13.35 -14.07 6.17
C LEU A 135 13.63 -13.30 7.46
N LEU A 136 12.72 -13.35 8.45
CA LEU A 136 12.95 -12.70 9.74
C LEU A 136 14.14 -13.29 10.49
N LYS A 137 14.28 -14.63 10.51
CA LYS A 137 15.40 -15.29 11.18
C LYS A 137 16.75 -14.85 10.59
N LEU A 138 16.86 -14.83 9.27
CA LEU A 138 18.06 -14.38 8.57
C LEU A 138 18.41 -12.93 8.93
N GLU A 139 17.42 -12.05 8.98
CA GLU A 139 17.66 -10.63 9.32
C GLU A 139 18.06 -10.48 10.80
N PHE A 140 17.46 -11.24 11.72
CA PHE A 140 17.86 -11.25 13.13
C PHE A 140 19.29 -11.76 13.33
N GLU A 141 19.67 -12.85 12.65
CA GLU A 141 21.04 -13.39 12.71
C GLU A 141 22.07 -12.38 12.18
N LYS A 142 21.75 -11.72 11.07
CA LYS A 142 22.59 -10.65 10.50
C LYS A 142 22.79 -9.50 11.48
N HIS A 143 21.73 -9.05 12.14
CA HIS A 143 21.82 -8.01 13.18
C HIS A 143 22.66 -8.45 14.38
N GLN A 144 22.50 -9.70 14.84
CA GLN A 144 23.27 -10.23 15.96
C GLN A 144 24.77 -10.31 15.65
N GLN A 145 25.15 -10.75 14.44
CA GLN A 145 26.54 -10.79 13.99
C GLN A 145 27.14 -9.38 13.92
N LEU A 146 26.37 -8.40 13.45
CA LEU A 146 26.82 -7.01 13.38
C LEU A 146 27.09 -6.43 14.78
N GLU A 147 26.18 -6.67 15.74
CA GLU A 147 26.37 -6.24 17.13
C GLU A 147 27.62 -6.86 17.76
N GLN A 148 27.89 -8.14 17.50
CA GLN A 148 29.11 -8.80 17.95
C GLN A 148 30.36 -8.13 17.37
N ARG A 149 30.39 -7.83 16.07
CA ARG A 149 31.50 -7.13 15.42
C ARG A 149 31.74 -5.74 16.00
N ILE A 150 30.68 -4.99 16.27
CA ILE A 150 30.75 -3.67 16.89
C ILE A 150 31.37 -3.76 18.30
N SER A 151 30.95 -4.75 19.11
CA SER A 151 31.49 -4.93 20.46
C SER A 151 32.98 -5.29 20.47
N LEU A 152 33.44 -6.12 19.52
CA LEU A 152 34.84 -6.48 19.36
C LEU A 152 35.69 -5.29 18.89
N SER A 153 35.17 -4.45 18.00
CA SER A 153 35.91 -3.28 17.50
C SER A 153 36.12 -2.20 18.56
N ASN A 154 35.17 -2.00 19.49
CA ASN A 154 35.31 -0.97 20.53
C ASN A 154 36.41 -1.28 21.56
N ASN A 155 36.84 -2.54 21.67
CA ASN A 155 37.99 -2.90 22.49
C ASN A 155 39.34 -2.63 21.80
N ASN A 156 39.33 -2.43 20.47
CA ASN A 156 40.52 -2.18 19.67
C ASN A 156 40.45 -0.75 19.10
N ASN A 157 40.94 0.23 19.86
CA ASN A 157 40.82 1.69 19.63
C ASN A 157 41.39 2.26 18.29
N ASN A 158 41.71 1.45 17.28
CA ASN A 158 42.34 1.91 16.04
C ASN A 158 41.57 1.62 14.73
N THR A 159 40.36 1.02 14.78
CA THR A 159 39.63 0.57 13.56
C THR A 159 38.22 1.14 13.38
N SER A 160 37.83 2.18 14.13
CA SER A 160 36.45 2.70 14.16
C SER A 160 35.95 3.32 12.84
N SER A 161 36.83 3.73 11.92
CA SER A 161 36.45 4.46 10.71
C SER A 161 35.83 3.58 9.61
N SER A 162 36.29 2.34 9.43
CA SER A 162 35.78 1.46 8.37
C SER A 162 34.39 0.90 8.66
N ILE A 163 34.09 0.61 9.94
CA ILE A 163 32.81 0.04 10.36
C ILE A 163 31.71 1.11 10.40
N LEU A 164 32.06 2.35 10.77
CA LEU A 164 31.12 3.48 10.70
C LEU A 164 30.63 3.72 9.27
N PHE A 165 31.51 3.59 8.27
CA PHE A 165 31.17 3.71 6.86
C PHE A 165 30.25 2.57 6.39
N GLU A 166 30.47 1.34 6.85
CA GLU A 166 29.60 0.19 6.55
C GLU A 166 28.22 0.32 7.22
N ILE A 167 28.15 0.90 8.44
CA ILE A 167 26.89 1.21 9.15
C ILE A 167 26.13 2.35 8.47
N GLU A 168 26.82 3.39 7.98
CA GLU A 168 26.19 4.47 7.22
C GLU A 168 25.63 3.98 5.88
N ASN A 169 26.37 3.12 5.16
CA ASN A 169 25.88 2.53 3.90
C ASN A 169 24.72 1.52 4.09
N LEU A 170 24.54 0.98 5.31
CA LEU A 170 23.39 0.14 5.66
C LEU A 170 22.19 0.94 6.20
N LYS A 171 22.42 2.14 6.76
CA LYS A 171 21.35 3.06 7.20
C LYS A 171 20.81 3.92 6.06
N TYR A 172 21.67 4.27 5.11
CA TYR A 172 21.35 5.03 3.92
C TYR A 172 21.66 4.13 2.74
N GLY A 173 20.61 3.55 2.14
CA GLY A 173 20.73 2.80 0.90
C GLY A 173 21.58 3.58 -0.11
N THR A 174 22.41 2.84 -0.82
CA THR A 174 23.44 3.32 -1.73
C THR A 174 22.80 4.10 -2.89
N GLU A 175 22.58 5.40 -2.73
CA GLU A 175 22.28 6.32 -3.83
C GLU A 175 23.18 7.54 -3.75
N ASN A 176 24.32 7.44 -4.44
CA ASN A 176 25.06 8.61 -4.89
C ASN A 176 24.24 9.33 -5.97
N SER A 177 23.48 10.35 -5.59
CA SER A 177 23.23 11.48 -6.49
C SER A 177 23.09 12.77 -5.68
N SER A 178 24.03 13.68 -5.91
CA SER A 178 24.04 15.01 -5.31
C SER A 178 22.90 15.85 -5.88
N GLN A 179 21.93 16.26 -5.07
CA GLN A 179 21.11 17.43 -5.38
C GLN A 179 20.58 18.12 -4.11
N SER A 180 20.85 19.42 -4.07
CA SER A 180 20.57 20.39 -3.01
C SER A 180 19.07 20.65 -2.82
N ILE A 181 18.60 20.60 -1.56
CA ILE A 181 17.23 20.93 -1.17
C ILE A 181 17.14 22.43 -0.80
N SER A 182 16.30 23.17 -1.53
CA SER A 182 15.81 24.49 -1.12
C SER A 182 14.44 24.36 -0.43
N ASN A 183 14.36 24.82 0.81
CA ASN A 183 13.16 24.82 1.65
C ASN A 183 12.17 25.94 1.25
N SER A 184 10.89 25.62 1.09
CA SER A 184 9.81 26.60 1.23
C SER A 184 8.61 26.01 1.96
N LYS A 185 8.41 26.46 3.21
CA LYS A 185 7.24 26.19 4.05
C LYS A 185 6.08 27.10 3.62
N SER A 186 4.91 26.55 3.36
CA SER A 186 3.66 27.32 3.36
C SER A 186 2.65 26.69 4.32
N ASN A 187 2.35 27.44 5.39
CA ASN A 187 1.32 27.15 6.36
C ASN A 187 -0.07 27.37 5.72
N PHE A 188 -0.94 26.35 5.75
CA PHE A 188 -2.36 26.53 5.47
C PHE A 188 -3.20 25.98 6.61
N LYS A 189 -3.94 26.89 7.26
CA LYS A 189 -4.80 26.64 8.42
C LYS A 189 -6.25 26.76 7.96
N ILE A 190 -6.95 25.64 7.83
CA ILE A 190 -8.40 25.64 7.55
C ILE A 190 -9.14 25.06 8.76
N ARG A 191 -9.97 25.91 9.37
CA ARG A 191 -11.06 25.56 10.28
C ARG A 191 -12.33 25.40 9.47
N ASN A 192 -13.05 24.30 9.65
CA ASN A 192 -14.52 24.22 9.82
C ASN A 192 -14.91 22.74 9.94
N ARG A 193 -15.39 22.26 11.09
CA ARG A 193 -16.75 22.36 11.65
C ARG A 193 -17.83 21.70 10.77
N ASN A 194 -18.28 20.56 11.29
CA ASN A 194 -19.53 19.84 11.05
C ASN A 194 -19.58 18.88 9.85
N ARG A 195 -19.08 17.65 10.09
CA ARG A 195 -19.77 16.37 9.87
C ARG A 195 -19.07 15.27 10.68
N ASN A 196 -19.46 15.18 11.95
CA ASN A 196 -19.11 14.11 12.88
C ASN A 196 -20.09 12.95 12.69
N VAL A 197 -19.59 11.78 12.28
CA VAL A 197 -20.10 10.47 12.77
C VAL A 197 -18.97 9.46 12.99
N PHE A 198 -17.77 9.65 12.40
CA PHE A 198 -16.56 8.90 12.80
C PHE A 198 -15.36 9.85 12.94
N SER A 199 -15.49 10.84 13.83
CA SER A 199 -14.34 11.62 14.27
C SER A 199 -13.42 10.70 15.08
N ASP A 200 -12.29 10.32 14.49
CA ASP A 200 -10.94 10.62 15.00
C ASP A 200 -10.90 11.10 16.47
N SER A 201 -11.31 10.22 17.38
CA SER A 201 -11.41 10.51 18.80
C SER A 201 -10.05 10.27 19.45
N GLY A 202 -9.09 11.13 19.13
CA GLY A 202 -7.88 11.34 19.93
C GLY A 202 -7.31 10.05 20.53
N ASN A 203 -6.97 9.09 19.67
CA ASN A 203 -6.42 7.81 20.11
C ASN A 203 -4.95 7.96 20.46
N THR A 204 -4.66 8.74 21.50
CA THR A 204 -3.39 8.67 22.21
C THR A 204 -3.30 7.30 22.85
N ILE A 205 -2.39 6.47 22.33
CA ILE A 205 -2.01 5.20 22.94
C ILE A 205 -1.46 5.54 24.33
N THR A 206 -2.27 5.29 25.35
CA THR A 206 -1.91 5.45 26.76
C THR A 206 -2.00 4.09 27.43
N ASN A 207 -1.15 3.84 28.43
CA ASN A 207 -1.13 2.59 29.19
C ASN A 207 -2.54 2.20 29.69
N ARG A 208 -3.35 3.22 30.03
CA ARG A 208 -4.71 3.05 30.54
C ARG A 208 -5.69 2.46 29.51
N ARG A 209 -5.47 2.70 28.21
CA ARG A 209 -6.35 2.22 27.12
C ARG A 209 -5.92 0.87 26.56
N THR A 210 -4.62 0.59 26.51
CA THR A 210 -4.11 -0.63 25.88
C THR A 210 -4.04 -1.83 26.82
N ARG A 211 -4.13 -1.62 28.14
CA ARG A 211 -3.81 -2.64 29.17
C ARG A 211 -2.41 -3.27 29.01
N LEU A 212 -1.56 -2.64 28.21
CA LEU A 212 -0.18 -3.05 28.01
C LEU A 212 0.70 -2.39 29.05
N ASP A 213 1.75 -3.10 29.45
CA ASP A 213 2.79 -2.54 30.29
C ASP A 213 3.40 -1.28 29.65
N ALA A 214 3.80 -0.33 30.50
CA ALA A 214 4.32 0.97 30.08
C ALA A 214 5.51 0.84 29.12
N ASN A 215 6.37 -0.16 29.31
CA ASN A 215 7.51 -0.39 28.42
C ASN A 215 7.07 -0.85 27.03
N LYS A 216 6.04 -1.70 26.93
CA LYS A 216 5.50 -2.17 25.65
C LYS A 216 4.82 -1.04 24.87
N VAL A 217 4.13 -0.15 25.57
CA VAL A 217 3.54 1.06 24.96
C VAL A 217 4.62 1.99 24.42
N ASN A 218 5.71 2.19 25.17
CA ASN A 218 6.85 2.99 24.70
C ASN A 218 7.56 2.36 23.50
N GLN A 219 7.71 1.04 23.46
CA GLN A 219 8.26 0.33 22.30
C GLN A 219 7.35 0.47 21.06
N LEU A 220 6.03 0.38 21.22
CA LEU A 220 5.08 0.60 20.11
C LEU A 220 5.10 2.04 19.60
N LEU A 221 5.20 3.03 20.50
CA LEU A 221 5.34 4.43 20.13
C LEU A 221 6.69 4.71 19.44
N PHE A 222 7.76 4.02 19.86
CA PHE A 222 9.06 4.08 19.22
C PHE A 222 9.01 3.55 17.79
N ILE A 223 8.42 2.37 17.57
CA ILE A 223 8.22 1.79 16.23
C ILE A 223 7.36 2.73 15.36
N ARG A 224 6.28 3.28 15.90
CA ARG A 224 5.41 4.24 15.17
C ARG A 224 6.15 5.52 14.77
N ARG A 225 7.01 6.06 15.64
CA ARG A 225 7.80 7.26 15.34
C ARG A 225 8.90 6.98 14.31
N LYS A 226 9.42 5.76 14.28
CA LYS A 226 10.45 5.30 13.35
C LYS A 226 9.90 4.68 12.06
N LEU A 227 8.58 4.59 11.90
CA LEU A 227 7.93 4.11 10.68
C LEU A 227 8.23 5.02 9.47
N LEU A 228 8.45 6.32 9.72
CA LEU A 228 8.96 7.24 8.69
C LEU A 228 10.41 6.89 8.29
N THR A 229 11.25 6.52 9.26
CA THR A 229 12.62 6.05 9.03
C THR A 229 12.65 4.71 8.28
N LEU A 230 11.67 3.83 8.49
CA LEU A 230 11.56 2.58 7.73
C LEU A 230 11.23 2.81 6.23
N ARG A 231 10.48 3.87 5.91
CA ARG A 231 10.27 4.30 4.52
C ARG A 231 11.54 4.84 3.86
N GLU A 232 12.47 5.38 4.65
CA GLU A 232 13.78 5.83 4.16
C GLU A 232 14.74 4.65 3.95
N ILE A 233 14.64 3.59 4.76
CA ILE A 233 15.47 2.38 4.65
C ILE A 233 15.01 1.48 3.48
N PHE A 234 13.71 1.44 3.20
CA PHE A 234 13.12 0.70 2.10
C PHE A 234 12.40 1.65 1.15
N PRO A 235 13.13 2.40 0.31
CA PRO A 235 12.51 3.23 -0.72
C PRO A 235 11.74 2.33 -1.70
N PRO A 236 10.56 2.78 -2.19
CA PRO A 236 9.84 2.02 -3.21
C PRO A 236 10.71 1.89 -4.46
N THR A 237 10.80 0.68 -5.00
CA THR A 237 11.56 0.37 -6.22
C THR A 237 11.08 1.28 -7.33
N ILE A 238 11.93 2.21 -7.78
CA ILE A 238 11.62 3.07 -8.92
C ILE A 238 11.66 2.16 -10.14
N GLU A 239 10.49 1.79 -10.66
CA GLU A 239 10.38 1.16 -11.97
C GLU A 239 11.03 2.09 -13.00
N GLN A 240 12.15 1.64 -13.57
CA GLN A 240 12.83 2.35 -14.65
C GLN A 240 11.88 2.36 -15.87
N ALA A 241 11.36 3.55 -16.17
CA ALA A 241 10.51 3.83 -17.33
C ALA A 241 11.29 3.73 -18.65
#